data_AF-A0A955NIW0-F1
#
_entry.id   AF-A0A955NIW0-F1
#
_cell.length_a   1.000
_cell.length_b   1.000
_cell.length_c   1.000
_cell.angle_alpha   90.00
_cell.angle_beta   90.00
_cell.angle_gamma   90.00
#
_symmetry.space_group_name_H-M   'P 1'
#
loop_
_entity.id
_entity.type
_entity.pdbx_description
1 polymer ?
#
loop_
_entity_poly.entity_id
_entity_poly.type
_entity_poly.pdbx_seq_one_letter_code
_entity_poly.pdbx_strand_id
1 'polypeptide(L)'
;MSDIWAQSEGHKILATLGIKSVEDAWNPDLPGEIVNDRGDRQVLRVVPSPEEPPVYLKRWRFSTSNPRRILPGNGDLRWRARREKENLELLGVGGIVAPSPLAMGETRGPFGPVATFLFMSEMTGYRPACDLLPMPLGDAFQLIHGITETLGKLHTLD
;
A
#
# COMPACT_ATOMS: atom_id res chain seq x y z
N MET A 1 11.81 16.30 -9.16
CA MET A 1 10.40 16.55 -9.53
C MET A 1 9.57 15.47 -8.89
N SER A 2 8.51 15.86 -8.18
CA SER A 2 7.61 14.94 -7.48
C SER A 2 6.33 14.79 -8.30
N ASP A 3 5.86 13.56 -8.44
CA ASP A 3 4.66 13.18 -9.17
C ASP A 3 3.65 12.65 -8.18
N ILE A 4 2.43 13.21 -8.14
CA ILE A 4 1.36 12.79 -7.23
C ILE A 4 0.12 12.47 -8.05
N TRP A 5 -0.38 11.25 -7.86
CA TRP A 5 -1.64 10.76 -8.38
C TRP A 5 -2.62 10.56 -7.22
N ALA A 6 -3.90 10.88 -7.44
CA ALA A 6 -4.95 10.58 -6.47
C ALA A 6 -6.30 10.38 -7.14
N GLN A 7 -7.13 9.53 -6.54
CA GLN A 7 -8.56 9.46 -6.84
C GLN A 7 -9.31 10.59 -6.12
N SER A 8 -10.61 10.74 -6.38
CA SER A 8 -11.43 11.78 -5.74
C SER A 8 -11.38 11.74 -4.21
N GLU A 9 -11.46 10.54 -3.63
CA GLU A 9 -11.31 10.32 -2.19
C GLU A 9 -9.88 10.58 -1.71
N GLY A 10 -8.88 10.14 -2.47
CA GLY A 10 -7.47 10.44 -2.20
C GLY A 10 -7.17 11.94 -2.14
N HIS A 11 -7.75 12.74 -3.04
CA HIS A 11 -7.59 14.19 -3.02
C HIS A 11 -8.13 14.82 -1.73
N LYS A 12 -9.26 14.32 -1.20
CA LYS A 12 -9.81 14.78 0.08
C LYS A 12 -8.86 14.45 1.22
N ILE A 13 -8.37 13.21 1.28
CA ILE A 13 -7.43 12.76 2.32
C ILE A 13 -6.16 13.61 2.31
N LEU A 14 -5.56 13.82 1.13
CA LEU A 14 -4.35 14.65 1.01
C LEU A 14 -4.61 16.08 1.48
N ALA A 15 -5.75 16.68 1.13
CA ALA A 15 -6.12 18.02 1.56
C ALA A 15 -6.34 18.10 3.09
N THR A 16 -7.09 17.16 3.66
CA THR A 16 -7.36 17.07 5.11
C THR A 16 -6.07 16.92 5.92
N LEU A 17 -5.14 16.10 5.44
CA LEU A 17 -3.84 15.86 6.10
C LEU A 17 -2.79 16.93 5.77
N GLY A 18 -3.11 17.91 4.92
CA GLY A 18 -2.17 18.96 4.51
C GLY A 18 -0.99 18.47 3.66
N ILE A 19 -1.11 17.32 3.00
CA ILE A 19 -0.06 16.71 2.20
C ILE A 19 -0.07 17.31 0.78
N LYS A 20 0.96 18.10 0.45
CA LYS A 20 1.12 18.73 -0.87
C LYS A 20 2.31 18.16 -1.64
N SER A 21 3.19 17.45 -0.94
CA SER A 21 4.43 16.86 -1.45
C SER A 21 4.66 15.46 -0.85
N VAL A 22 5.62 14.72 -1.41
CA VAL A 22 6.05 13.44 -0.85
C VAL A 22 6.75 13.63 0.49
N GLU A 23 7.41 14.76 0.67
CA GLU A 23 8.08 15.15 1.91
C GLU A 23 7.07 15.36 3.04
N ASP A 24 5.90 15.95 2.76
CA ASP A 24 4.81 16.11 3.74
C ASP A 24 4.28 14.75 4.20
N ALA A 25 4.16 13.76 3.29
CA ALA A 25 3.78 12.39 3.62
C ALA A 25 4.80 11.67 4.55
N TRP A 26 5.99 12.24 4.68
CA TRP A 26 7.08 11.79 5.55
C TRP A 26 7.21 12.62 6.82
N ASN A 27 6.31 13.57 7.08
CA ASN A 27 6.30 14.33 8.32
C ASN A 27 6.05 13.36 9.50
N PRO A 28 6.92 13.35 10.54
CA PRO A 28 6.72 12.53 11.74
C PRO A 28 5.47 12.92 12.52
N ASP A 29 4.99 14.16 12.38
CA ASP A 29 3.82 14.68 13.07
C ASP A 29 2.49 14.38 12.35
N LEU A 30 2.51 13.56 11.29
CA LEU A 30 1.27 13.13 10.64
C LEU A 30 0.40 12.36 11.64
N PRO A 31 -0.91 12.66 11.72
CA PRO A 31 -1.80 11.96 12.63
C PRO A 31 -1.90 10.49 12.21
N GLY A 32 -1.68 9.58 13.14
CA GLY A 32 -1.80 8.14 12.90
C GLY A 32 -0.91 7.29 13.79
N GLU A 33 -1.23 6.00 13.82
CA GLU A 33 -0.46 5.00 14.55
C GLU A 33 0.52 4.30 13.60
N ILE A 34 1.80 4.24 13.97
CA ILE A 34 2.78 3.43 13.21
C ILE A 34 2.53 1.96 13.52
N VAL A 35 1.95 1.23 12.57
CA VAL A 35 1.67 -0.21 12.69
C VAL A 35 2.82 -1.08 12.19
N ASN A 36 3.74 -0.52 11.39
CA ASN A 36 4.95 -1.21 10.96
C ASN A 36 6.08 -0.23 10.67
N ASP A 37 7.27 -0.50 11.20
CA ASP A 37 8.49 0.23 10.88
C ASP A 37 9.63 -0.75 10.56
N ARG A 38 10.25 -0.58 9.39
CA ARG A 38 11.42 -1.33 8.93
C ARG A 38 12.60 -0.43 8.57
N GLY A 39 12.58 0.83 9.02
CA GLY A 39 13.60 1.85 8.74
C GLY A 39 13.46 2.49 7.37
N ASP A 40 13.51 1.70 6.29
CA ASP A 40 13.32 2.18 4.91
C ASP A 40 11.85 2.22 4.46
N ARG A 41 10.97 1.65 5.29
CA ARG A 41 9.53 1.56 5.07
C ARG A 41 8.80 1.77 6.39
N GLN A 42 7.76 2.60 6.34
CA GLN A 42 6.80 2.72 7.43
C GLN A 42 5.38 2.52 6.91
N VAL A 43 4.53 1.96 7.77
CA VAL A 43 3.09 1.85 7.54
C VAL A 43 2.39 2.51 8.72
N LEU A 44 1.56 3.49 8.42
CA LEU A 44 0.76 4.22 9.39
C LEU A 44 -0.71 3.89 9.14
N ARG A 45 -1.46 3.68 10.21
CA ARG A 45 -2.92 3.71 10.19
C ARG A 45 -3.37 5.12 10.54
N VAL A 46 -4.00 5.80 9.59
CA VAL A 46 -4.36 7.22 9.67
C VAL A 46 -5.88 7.32 9.67
N VAL A 47 -6.42 8.15 10.56
CA VAL A 47 -7.83 8.56 10.53
C VAL A 47 -7.84 10.02 10.07
N PRO A 48 -8.16 10.32 8.79
CA PRO A 48 -7.98 11.67 8.25
C PRO A 48 -8.84 12.69 8.99
N SER A 49 -10.07 12.32 9.35
CA SER A 49 -10.96 13.09 10.22
C SER A 49 -11.84 12.13 11.04
N PRO A 50 -12.42 12.57 12.18
CA PRO A 50 -13.25 11.69 13.03
C PRO A 50 -14.47 11.07 12.34
N GLU A 51 -14.92 11.66 11.23
CA GLU A 51 -16.08 11.20 10.45
C GLU A 51 -15.68 10.32 9.26
N GLU A 52 -14.39 10.25 8.91
CA GLU A 52 -13.88 9.50 7.78
C GLU A 52 -13.36 8.12 8.20
N PRO A 53 -13.46 7.10 7.33
CA PRO A 53 -12.90 5.81 7.62
C PRO A 53 -11.36 5.87 7.73
N PRO A 54 -10.78 5.00 8.55
CA PRO A 54 -9.33 4.82 8.62
C PRO A 54 -8.75 4.37 7.27
N VAL A 55 -7.55 4.86 6.97
CA VAL A 55 -6.76 4.52 5.79
C VAL A 55 -5.35 4.12 6.20
N TYR A 56 -4.68 3.34 5.35
CA TYR A 56 -3.27 3.02 5.53
C TYR A 56 -2.40 3.89 4.64
N LEU A 57 -1.42 4.55 5.25
CA LEU A 57 -0.32 5.22 4.57
C LEU A 57 0.90 4.29 4.60
N LYS A 58 1.28 3.73 3.44
CA LYS A 58 2.57 3.06 3.26
C LYS A 58 3.55 4.07 2.68
N ARG A 59 4.70 4.26 3.30
CA ARG A 59 5.74 5.17 2.83
C ARG A 59 7.09 4.49 2.78
N TRP A 60 7.86 4.74 1.72
CA TRP A 60 9.21 4.20 1.53
C TRP A 60 10.23 5.32 1.30
N ARG A 61 11.42 5.18 1.91
CA ARG A 61 12.57 6.06 1.70
C ARG A 61 13.76 5.20 1.33
N PHE A 62 14.26 5.42 0.13
CA PHE A 62 15.43 4.71 -0.37
C PHE A 62 16.64 5.59 -0.16
N SER A 63 17.45 5.25 0.85
CA SER A 63 18.70 5.98 1.08
C SER A 63 19.52 6.05 -0.20
N THR A 64 19.99 7.25 -0.54
CA THR A 64 20.94 7.48 -1.62
C THR A 64 22.26 6.75 -1.40
N SER A 65 22.61 6.46 -0.14
CA SER A 65 23.83 5.75 0.26
C SER A 65 23.71 4.23 0.23
N ASN A 66 22.54 3.64 -0.07
CA ASN A 66 22.39 2.18 -0.07
C ASN A 66 23.03 1.58 -1.34
N PRO A 67 24.15 0.83 -1.22
CA PRO A 67 24.87 0.27 -2.38
C PRO A 67 24.04 -0.78 -3.12
N ARG A 68 23.01 -1.36 -2.47
CA ARG A 68 22.11 -2.31 -3.12
C ARG A 68 21.19 -1.67 -4.16
N ARG A 69 21.08 -0.33 -4.17
CA ARG A 69 20.22 0.44 -5.10
C ARG A 69 20.63 0.29 -6.57
N ILE A 70 21.90 -0.01 -6.83
CA ILE A 70 22.48 -0.13 -8.17
C ILE A 70 22.52 -1.59 -8.66
N LEU A 71 22.23 -2.56 -7.78
CA LEU A 71 22.30 -3.98 -8.13
C LEU A 71 21.11 -4.39 -9.02
N PRO A 72 21.35 -5.18 -10.08
CA PRO A 72 20.31 -5.82 -10.87
C PRO A 72 19.36 -6.63 -9.97
N GLY A 73 18.04 -6.54 -10.21
CA GLY A 73 17.00 -7.16 -9.36
C GLY A 73 16.43 -6.26 -8.27
N ASN A 74 17.14 -5.19 -7.85
CA ASN A 74 16.60 -4.15 -6.96
C ASN A 74 15.97 -2.96 -7.71
N GLY A 75 15.88 -3.03 -9.05
CA GLY A 75 15.14 -2.06 -9.87
C GLY A 75 13.67 -1.99 -9.46
N ASP A 76 13.08 -3.15 -9.23
CA ASP A 76 11.68 -3.34 -8.86
C ASP A 76 11.34 -2.80 -7.47
N LEU A 77 12.32 -2.87 -6.55
CA LEU A 77 12.17 -2.35 -5.20
C LEU A 77 12.01 -0.83 -5.16
N ARG A 78 12.44 -0.11 -6.20
CA ARG A 78 12.32 1.35 -6.27
C ARG A 78 10.88 1.76 -6.54
N TRP A 79 10.17 1.04 -7.40
CA TRP A 79 8.81 1.35 -7.82
C TRP A 79 7.74 0.69 -6.94
N ARG A 80 8.03 0.41 -5.66
CA ARG A 80 7.12 -0.31 -4.76
C ARG A 80 5.73 0.33 -4.67
N ALA A 81 5.67 1.64 -4.45
CA ALA A 81 4.38 2.34 -4.34
C ALA A 81 3.60 2.29 -5.65
N ARG A 82 4.24 2.60 -6.78
CA ARG A 82 3.62 2.52 -8.12
C ARG A 82 3.16 1.11 -8.48
N ARG A 83 4.00 0.09 -8.31
CA ARG A 83 3.62 -1.30 -8.58
C ARG A 83 2.53 -1.80 -7.65
N GLU A 84 2.59 -1.45 -6.38
CA GLU A 84 1.53 -1.82 -5.44
C GLU A 84 0.21 -1.14 -5.82
N LYS A 85 0.25 0.14 -6.21
CA LYS A 85 -0.90 0.88 -6.74
C LYS A 85 -1.48 0.22 -8.00
N GLU A 86 -0.65 -0.07 -8.99
CA GLU A 86 -1.04 -0.75 -10.25
C GLU A 86 -1.61 -2.15 -9.98
N ASN A 87 -0.98 -2.94 -9.10
CA ASN A 87 -1.49 -4.24 -8.71
C ASN A 87 -2.85 -4.14 -8.02
N LEU A 88 -3.03 -3.21 -7.07
CA LEU A 88 -4.32 -3.03 -6.39
C LEU A 88 -5.42 -2.60 -7.38
N GLU A 89 -5.10 -1.75 -8.36
CA GLU A 89 -6.03 -1.41 -9.45
C GLU A 89 -6.40 -2.66 -10.27
N LEU A 90 -5.41 -3.47 -10.67
CA LEU A 90 -5.63 -4.70 -11.43
C LEU A 90 -6.49 -5.71 -10.65
N LEU A 91 -6.25 -5.87 -9.35
CA LEU A 91 -7.07 -6.72 -8.48
C LEU A 91 -8.53 -6.25 -8.44
N GLY A 92 -8.73 -4.93 -8.33
CA GLY A 92 -10.07 -4.33 -8.34
C GLY A 92 -10.81 -4.58 -9.66
N VAL A 93 -10.14 -4.40 -10.80
CA VAL A 93 -10.68 -4.72 -12.14
C VAL A 93 -11.01 -6.22 -12.26
N GLY A 94 -10.17 -7.08 -11.68
CA GLY A 94 -10.37 -8.52 -11.63
C GLY A 94 -11.49 -9.02 -10.70
N GLY A 95 -12.18 -8.13 -10.01
CA GLY A 95 -13.19 -8.49 -9.01
C GLY A 95 -12.60 -9.22 -7.80
N ILE A 96 -11.30 -9.08 -7.56
CA ILE A 96 -10.62 -9.61 -6.38
C ILE A 96 -10.72 -8.56 -5.28
N VAL A 97 -11.26 -8.97 -4.14
CA VAL A 97 -11.37 -8.10 -2.96
C VAL A 97 -9.98 -7.77 -2.44
N ALA A 98 -9.60 -6.49 -2.51
CA ALA A 98 -8.32 -5.96 -2.07
C ALA A 98 -8.50 -4.51 -1.59
N PRO A 99 -7.53 -3.94 -0.84
CA PRO A 99 -7.52 -2.51 -0.52
C PRO A 99 -7.60 -1.66 -1.80
N SER A 100 -8.39 -0.60 -1.78
CA SER A 100 -8.45 0.35 -2.88
C SER A 100 -7.29 1.34 -2.77
N PRO A 101 -6.51 1.58 -3.84
CA PRO A 101 -5.47 2.60 -3.82
C PRO A 101 -6.11 3.99 -3.96
N LEU A 102 -5.84 4.88 -3.00
CA LEU A 102 -6.50 6.18 -2.89
C LEU A 102 -5.64 7.32 -3.43
N ALA A 103 -4.36 7.33 -3.07
CA ALA A 103 -3.39 8.32 -3.54
C ALA A 103 -1.97 7.74 -3.50
N MET A 104 -1.11 8.21 -4.40
CA MET A 104 0.27 7.75 -4.52
C MET A 104 1.15 8.92 -4.93
N GLY A 105 2.34 9.01 -4.36
CA GLY A 105 3.30 10.05 -4.73
C GLY A 105 4.72 9.54 -4.74
N GLU A 106 5.54 10.08 -5.65
CA GLU A 106 6.93 9.68 -5.83
C GLU A 106 7.83 10.89 -6.09
N THR A 107 8.91 11.03 -5.31
CA THR A 107 10.01 11.95 -5.62
C THR A 107 11.05 11.19 -6.42
N ARG A 108 11.30 11.61 -7.67
CA ARG A 108 12.29 10.97 -8.55
C ARG A 108 13.68 11.56 -8.38
N GLY A 109 14.68 10.69 -8.22
CA GLY A 109 16.10 10.99 -8.37
C GLY A 109 16.67 10.43 -9.68
N PRO A 110 17.98 10.58 -9.92
CA PRO A 110 18.63 10.19 -11.18
C PRO A 110 18.50 8.70 -11.54
N PHE A 111 18.23 7.84 -10.54
CA PHE A 111 18.17 6.39 -10.70
C PHE A 111 16.81 5.82 -10.27
N GLY A 112 15.74 6.61 -10.37
CA GLY A 112 14.39 6.23 -9.95
C GLY A 112 13.93 6.93 -8.66
N PRO A 113 12.79 6.51 -8.09
CA PRO A 113 12.24 7.14 -6.90
C PRO A 113 13.15 7.02 -5.68
N VAL A 114 13.28 8.11 -4.92
CA VAL A 114 14.06 8.20 -3.67
C VAL A 114 13.17 8.22 -2.43
N ALA A 115 11.92 8.67 -2.59
CA ALA A 115 10.89 8.58 -1.58
C ALA A 115 9.54 8.36 -2.29
N THR A 116 8.69 7.54 -1.69
CA THR A 116 7.34 7.29 -2.20
C THR A 116 6.34 7.16 -1.05
N PHE A 117 5.07 7.36 -1.36
CA PHE A 117 3.96 7.02 -0.48
C PHE A 117 2.80 6.41 -1.28
N LEU A 118 1.95 5.64 -0.58
CA LEU A 118 0.70 5.08 -1.08
C LEU A 118 -0.33 5.08 0.05
N PHE A 119 -1.43 5.80 -0.14
CA PHE A 119 -2.64 5.68 0.65
C PHE A 119 -3.54 4.58 0.08
N MET A 120 -4.10 3.75 0.94
CA MET A 120 -5.07 2.72 0.59
C MET A 120 -6.15 2.58 1.66
N SER A 121 -7.33 2.11 1.26
CA SER A 121 -8.42 1.85 2.21
C SER A 121 -8.05 0.77 3.23
N GLU A 122 -8.57 0.89 4.45
CA GLU A 122 -8.54 -0.22 5.41
C GLU A 122 -9.59 -1.27 5.04
N MET A 123 -9.18 -2.55 5.02
CA MET A 123 -10.14 -3.65 4.91
C MET A 123 -10.71 -3.99 6.28
N THR A 124 -12.00 -3.75 6.47
CA THR A 124 -12.71 -4.06 7.72
C THR A 124 -13.54 -5.34 7.58
N GLY A 125 -13.73 -6.07 8.68
CA GLY A 125 -14.49 -7.33 8.68
C GLY A 125 -13.73 -8.57 8.19
N TYR A 126 -12.43 -8.43 7.87
CA TYR A 126 -11.57 -9.54 7.46
C TYR A 126 -10.64 -9.98 8.58
N ARG A 127 -10.22 -11.24 8.54
CA ARG A 127 -9.19 -11.81 9.41
C ARG A 127 -8.08 -12.45 8.57
N PRO A 128 -6.81 -12.37 8.99
CA PRO A 128 -5.73 -13.12 8.36
C PRO A 128 -6.06 -14.61 8.26
N ALA A 129 -5.85 -15.20 7.08
CA ALA A 129 -6.06 -16.64 6.89
C ALA A 129 -5.16 -17.49 7.80
N CYS A 130 -3.99 -16.98 8.21
CA CYS A 130 -3.11 -17.66 9.15
C CYS A 130 -3.75 -17.91 10.51
N ASP A 131 -4.67 -17.05 10.94
CA ASP A 131 -5.35 -17.17 12.23
C ASP A 131 -6.39 -18.31 12.22
N LEU A 132 -6.74 -18.77 11.01
CA LEU A 132 -7.67 -19.88 10.80
C LEU A 132 -6.96 -21.21 10.55
N LEU A 133 -5.63 -21.24 10.45
CA LEU A 133 -4.85 -22.48 10.30
C LEU A 133 -5.10 -23.54 11.38
N PRO A 134 -5.40 -23.18 12.65
CA PRO A 134 -5.70 -24.18 13.68
C PRO A 134 -7.07 -24.86 13.50
N MET A 135 -7.90 -24.46 12.54
CA MET A 135 -9.24 -25.01 12.37
C MET A 135 -9.21 -26.47 11.87
N PRO A 136 -10.16 -27.31 12.29
CA PRO A 136 -10.29 -28.66 11.74
C PRO A 136 -10.43 -28.63 10.21
N LEU A 137 -9.79 -29.57 9.51
CA LEU A 137 -9.81 -29.66 8.04
C LEU A 137 -11.23 -29.65 7.45
N GLY A 138 -12.21 -30.25 8.14
CA GLY A 138 -13.62 -30.25 7.73
C GLY A 138 -14.24 -28.85 7.70
N ASP A 139 -13.82 -27.97 8.61
CA ASP A 139 -14.29 -26.59 8.68
C ASP A 139 -13.47 -25.67 7.76
N ALA A 140 -12.25 -26.07 7.40
CA ALA A 140 -11.34 -25.31 6.54
C ALA A 140 -11.72 -25.32 5.06
N PHE A 141 -12.68 -26.16 4.65
CA PHE A 141 -13.02 -26.35 3.24
C PHE A 141 -13.39 -25.04 2.53
N GLN A 142 -14.19 -24.19 3.17
CA GLN A 142 -14.59 -22.89 2.61
C GLN A 142 -13.39 -21.95 2.45
N LEU A 143 -12.46 -21.94 3.42
CA LEU A 143 -11.24 -21.15 3.36
C LEU A 143 -10.33 -21.62 2.22
N ILE A 144 -10.09 -22.93 2.11
CA ILE A 144 -9.27 -23.53 1.04
C ILE A 144 -9.87 -23.22 -0.33
N HIS A 145 -11.18 -23.39 -0.47
CA HIS A 145 -11.90 -23.07 -1.71
C HIS A 145 -11.75 -21.59 -2.07
N GLY A 146 -11.97 -20.67 -1.12
CA GLY A 146 -11.83 -19.23 -1.35
C GLY A 146 -10.40 -18.81 -1.74
N ILE A 147 -9.37 -19.39 -1.10
CA ILE A 147 -7.97 -19.17 -1.46
C ILE A 147 -7.71 -19.68 -2.87
N THR A 148 -8.20 -20.88 -3.20
CA THR A 148 -7.98 -21.51 -4.52
C THR A 148 -8.64 -20.70 -5.63
N GLU A 149 -9.87 -20.26 -5.42
CA GLU A 149 -10.59 -19.40 -6.37
C GLU A 149 -9.88 -18.06 -6.57
N THR A 150 -9.41 -17.44 -5.49
CA THR A 150 -8.66 -16.18 -5.54
C THR A 150 -7.34 -16.34 -6.30
N LEU A 151 -6.58 -17.40 -6.02
CA LEU A 151 -5.34 -17.71 -6.75
C LEU A 151 -5.62 -18.04 -8.22
N GLY A 152 -6.73 -18.71 -8.52
CA GLY A 152 -7.19 -18.94 -9.89
C GLY A 152 -7.41 -17.64 -10.64
N LYS A 153 -8.18 -16.72 -10.06
CA LYS A 153 -8.41 -15.38 -10.63
C LYS A 153 -7.10 -14.60 -10.82
N LEU A 154 -6.19 -14.64 -9.84
CA LEU A 154 -4.90 -13.97 -9.91
C LEU A 154 -4.06 -14.41 -11.10
N HIS A 155 -4.01 -15.71 -11.39
CA HIS A 155 -3.22 -16.24 -12.53
C HIS A 155 -3.84 -15.94 -13.90
N THR A 156 -5.10 -15.52 -13.95
CA THR A 156 -5.80 -15.15 -15.19
C THR A 156 -5.91 -13.63 -15.40
N LEU A 157 -5.35 -12.84 -14.49
CA LEU A 157 -5.27 -11.38 -14.66
C LEU A 157 -4.07 -11.04 -15.53
N ASP A 158 -4.34 -10.51 -16.72
CA ASP A 158 -3.36 -9.98 -17.67
C ASP A 158 -3.13 -8.47 -17.48
#